data_AF-A0A3N5YT32-F1
#
_entry.id   AF-A0A3N5YT32-F1
#
_cell.length_a   1.000
_cell.length_b   1.000
_cell.length_c   1.000
_cell.angle_alpha   90.00
_cell.angle_beta   90.00
_cell.angle_gamma   90.00
#
_symmetry.space_group_name_H-M   'P 1'
#
loop_
_entity.id
_entity.type
_entity.pdbx_description
1 polymer ?
#
loop_
_entity_poly.entity_id
_entity_poly.type
_entity_poly.pdbx_seq_one_letter_code
_entity_poly.pdbx_strand_id
1 'polypeptide(L)' 'MQPFDLAAQTGLTDAEVSARLERDGYNELPASKPRSLLAIGAEVVREPMFLLLVATGSLYLLLG' A
#
# COMPACT_ATOMS: atom_id res chain seq x y z
N MET A 1 5.69 5.12 30.08
CA MET A 1 4.75 4.12 29.54
C MET A 1 4.67 3.00 30.56
N GLN A 2 3.48 2.67 31.07
CA GLN A 2 3.32 1.55 32.00
C GLN A 2 3.60 0.24 31.26
N PRO A 3 4.37 -0.70 31.84
CA PRO A 3 4.67 -1.97 31.19
C PRO A 3 3.38 -2.79 31.03
N PHE A 4 3.16 -3.34 29.84
CA PHE A 4 2.03 -4.21 29.56
C PHE A 4 2.30 -5.58 30.20
N ASP A 5 1.62 -5.88 31.31
CA ASP A 5 1.78 -7.15 32.01
C ASP A 5 0.95 -8.24 31.30
N LEU A 6 1.65 -9.09 30.55
CA LEU A 6 1.08 -10.23 29.85
C LEU A 6 0.77 -11.40 30.79
N ALA A 7 1.42 -11.48 31.96
CA ALA A 7 1.18 -12.54 32.92
C ALA A 7 -0.13 -12.34 33.68
N ALA A 8 -0.59 -11.10 33.80
CA ALA A 8 -1.86 -10.74 34.46
C ALA A 8 -3.09 -10.85 33.54
N GLN A 9 -2.93 -11.07 32.23
CA GLN A 9 -4.04 -11.13 31.28
C GLN A 9 -4.25 -12.55 30.75
N THR A 10 -5.40 -13.13 31.10
CA THR A 10 -5.89 -14.36 30.47
C THR A 10 -6.25 -14.09 29.01
N GLY A 11 -5.72 -14.91 28.11
CA GLY A 11 -6.03 -14.85 26.68
C GLY A 11 -7.47 -15.25 26.35
N LEU A 12 -7.81 -15.22 25.06
CA LEU A 12 -9.12 -15.63 24.56
C LEU A 12 -9.25 -17.16 24.57
N THR A 13 -10.48 -17.63 24.75
CA THR A 13 -10.87 -19.03 24.57
C THR A 13 -11.02 -19.37 23.09
N ASP A 14 -10.93 -20.65 22.74
CA ASP A 14 -11.08 -21.11 21.34
C ASP A 14 -12.44 -20.72 20.73
N ALA A 15 -13.50 -20.71 21.55
CA ALA A 15 -14.83 -20.28 21.14
C ALA A 15 -14.88 -18.78 20.79
N GLU A 16 -14.23 -17.94 21.60
CA GLU A 16 -14.13 -16.50 21.35
C GLU A 16 -13.28 -16.20 20.12
N VAL A 17 -12.17 -16.94 19.93
CA VAL A 17 -11.34 -16.82 18.73
C VAL A 17 -12.14 -17.18 17.48
N SER A 18 -12.87 -18.29 17.50
CA SER A 18 -13.70 -18.74 16.36
C SER A 18 -14.78 -17.72 16.01
N ALA A 19 -15.52 -17.23 17.01
CA ALA A 19 -16.56 -16.22 16.80
C ALA A 19 -16.00 -14.88 16.29
N ARG A 20 -14.79 -14.49 16.72
CA ARG A 20 -14.11 -13.30 16.20
C ARG A 20 -13.63 -13.50 14.77
N LEU A 21 -13.06 -14.67 14.46
CA LEU A 21 -12.57 -14.99 13.13
C LEU A 21 -13.71 -15.03 12.10
N GLU A 22 -14.87 -15.56 12.46
CA GLU A 22 -16.06 -15.55 11.59
C GLU A 22 -16.59 -14.13 11.33
N ARG A 23 -16.53 -13.25 12.34
CA ARG A 23 -17.05 -11.88 12.24
C ARG A 23 -16.09 -10.92 11.54
N ASP A 24 -14.81 -10.96 11.91
CA ASP A 24 -13.81 -9.97 11.52
C ASP A 24 -12.95 -10.47 10.35
N GLY A 25 -12.97 -11.78 10.07
CA GLY A 25 -12.09 -12.41 9.10
C GLY A 25 -10.66 -12.55 9.62
N TYR A 26 -9.78 -13.07 8.75
CA TYR A 26 -8.36 -13.12 9.07
C TYR A 26 -7.77 -11.71 9.10
N ASN A 27 -6.82 -11.49 10.01
CA ASN A 27 -6.02 -10.26 10.05
C ASN A 27 -4.96 -10.27 8.93
N GLU A 28 -5.43 -10.35 7.69
CA GLU A 28 -4.61 -10.26 6.49
C GLU A 28 -4.92 -8.96 5.75
N LEU A 29 -3.87 -8.34 5.23
CA LEU A 29 -4.04 -7.20 4.34
C LEU A 29 -4.45 -7.73 2.96
N PRO A 30 -5.38 -7.05 2.27
CA PRO A 30 -5.76 -7.45 0.92
C PRO A 30 -4.50 -7.45 0.03
N ALA A 31 -4.27 -8.57 -0.66
CA ALA A 31 -3.17 -8.68 -1.59
C ALA A 31 -3.27 -7.59 -2.66
N SER A 32 -2.19 -6.83 -2.84
CA SER A 32 -2.13 -5.82 -3.90
C SER A 32 -2.22 -6.51 -5.26
N LYS A 33 -3.20 -6.11 -6.08
CA LYS A 33 -3.30 -6.63 -7.45
C LYS A 33 -2.02 -6.27 -8.22
N PRO A 34 -1.46 -7.18 -9.02
CA PRO A 34 -0.30 -6.86 -9.85
C PRO A 34 -0.66 -5.71 -10.79
N ARG A 35 0.06 -4.60 -10.68
CA ARG A 35 -0.11 -3.47 -11.59
C ARG A 35 0.52 -3.85 -12.93
N SER A 36 -0.21 -3.68 -14.02
CA SER A 36 0.34 -3.85 -15.37
C SER A 36 1.44 -2.82 -15.62
N LEU A 37 2.52 -3.22 -16.28
CA LEU A 37 3.60 -2.28 -16.69
C LEU A 37 3.05 -1.12 -17.52
N LEU A 38 2.02 -1.36 -18.34
CA LEU A 38 1.33 -0.30 -19.10
C LEU A 38 0.60 0.69 -18.18
N ALA A 39 0.00 0.20 -17.09
CA ALA A 39 -0.71 1.06 -16.13
C ALA A 39 0.27 1.94 -15.35
N ILE A 40 1.44 1.41 -15.00
CA ILE A 40 2.53 2.17 -14.35
C ILE A 40 3.07 3.23 -15.32
N GLY A 41 3.36 2.86 -16.57
CA GLY A 41 3.83 3.82 -17.57
C GLY A 41 2.84 4.96 -17.81
N ALA A 42 1.54 4.65 -17.90
CA ALA A 42 0.49 5.66 -18.08
C ALA A 42 0.33 6.59 -16.87
N GLU A 43 0.61 6.11 -15.66
CA GLU A 43 0.60 6.92 -14.43
C GLU A 43 1.78 7.90 -14.41
N VAL A 44 2.99 7.42 -14.73
CA VAL A 44 4.21 8.24 -14.77
C VAL A 44 4.09 9.38 -15.78
N VAL A 45 3.55 9.12 -16.98
CA VAL A 45 3.36 10.17 -18.01
C VAL A 45 2.37 11.25 -17.56
N ARG A 46 1.46 10.96 -16.62
CA ARG A 46 0.49 11.92 -16.08
C ARG A 46 1.05 12.77 -14.94
N GLU A 47 2.25 12.47 -14.43
CA GLU A 47 2.85 13.26 -13.38
C GLU A 47 3.36 14.61 -13.94
N PRO A 48 3.02 15.73 -13.29
CA PRO A 48 3.37 17.06 -13.80
C PRO A 48 4.88 17.25 -13.94
N MET A 49 5.69 16.71 -13.02
CA MET A 49 7.15 16.84 -13.08
C MET A 49 7.76 16.09 -14.28
N PHE A 50 7.21 14.93 -14.65
CA PHE A 50 7.68 14.18 -15.81
C PHE A 50 7.41 14.95 -17.11
N LEU A 51 6.22 15.53 -17.23
CA LEU A 51 5.85 16.35 -18.39
C LEU A 51 6.75 17.59 -18.52
N LEU A 52 7.11 18.22 -17.40
CA LEU A 52 8.06 19.33 -17.41
C LEU A 52 9.44 18.89 -17.92
N LEU A 53 9.94 17.72 -17.50
CA LEU A 53 11.21 17.18 -17.98
C LEU A 53 11.18 16.89 -19.49
N VAL A 54 10.10 16.28 -19.99
CA VAL A 54 9.92 16.01 -21.42
C VAL A 54 9.85 17.32 -22.20
N ALA A 55 9.12 18.32 -21.70
CA ALA A 55 8.98 19.61 -22.37
C ALA A 55 10.32 20.35 -22.46
N THR A 56 11.06 20.47 -21.35
CA THR A 56 12.36 21.15 -21.35
C THR A 56 13.41 20.38 -22.14
N GLY A 57 13.44 19.05 -22.05
CA GLY A 57 14.31 18.21 -22.88
C GLY A 57 14.01 18.36 -24.37
N SER A 58 12.73 18.41 -24.75
CA SER A 58 12.32 18.65 -26.14
C SER A 58 12.75 20.03 -26.62
N LEU A 59 12.55 21.07 -25.79
CA LEU A 59 13.02 22.42 -26.11
C LEU A 59 14.54 22.47 -26.30
N TYR A 60 15.30 21.80 -25.42
CA TYR A 60 16.76 21.71 -25.57
C TYR A 60 17.16 21.08 -26.90
N LEU A 61 16.57 19.92 -27.27
CA LEU A 61 16.85 19.26 -28.54
C LEU A 61 16.49 20.11 -29.76
N LEU A 62 15.43 20.92 -29.67
CA LEU A 62 15.03 21.84 -30.74
C LEU A 62 16.00 23.03 -30.87
N LEU A 63 16.61 23.45 -29.77
CA LEU A 63 17.53 24.60 -29.74
C LEU A 63 18.99 24.23 -30.01
N GLY A 64 19.42 23.01 -29.65
CA GLY A 64 20.80 22.51 -29.82
C GLY A 64 21.58 22.45 -28.51
#